data_AF-A0A7V8QLM0-F1
#
_entry.id   AF-A0A7V8QLM0-F1
#
_cell.length_a   1.000
_cell.length_b   1.000
_cell.length_c   1.000
_cell.angle_alpha   90.00
_cell.angle_beta   90.00
_cell.angle_gamma   90.00
#
_symmetry.space_group_name_H-M   'P 1'
#
loop_
_entity.id
_entity.type
_entity.pdbx_description
1 polymer ?
#
loop_
_entity_poly.entity_id
_entity_poly.type
_entity_poly.pdbx_seq_one_letter_code
_entity_poly.pdbx_strand_id
1 'polypeptide(L)'
;PFVAAGGVQVPGEPRNEARREEIAQALLSTLERGERRHPDPDVQREIDRAHNEVRWAQAQLDDKIVGFFPHFPKAALESPEVETLSHSMHGYGAGVFRKSDVIVLQPICDGTRFTPVLEDEIEC
;
A
#
# COMPACT_ATOMS: atom_id res chain seq x y z
N PRO A 1 9.46 18.72 -6.01
CA PRO A 1 9.49 18.21 -4.61
C PRO A 1 8.32 17.24 -4.41
N PHE A 2 8.42 16.29 -3.47
CA PHE A 2 7.36 15.29 -3.19
C PHE A 2 5.96 15.92 -3.05
N VAL A 3 5.87 17.09 -2.42
CA VAL A 3 4.61 17.85 -2.27
C VAL A 3 4.09 18.45 -3.58
N ALA A 4 4.96 19.07 -4.37
CA ALA A 4 4.57 19.66 -5.65
C ALA A 4 4.12 18.61 -6.68
N ALA A 5 4.49 17.35 -6.49
CA ALA A 5 3.99 16.22 -7.28
C ALA A 5 2.64 15.68 -6.77
N GLY A 6 2.06 16.26 -5.71
CA GLY A 6 0.85 15.76 -5.07
C GLY A 6 1.06 14.49 -4.25
N GLY A 7 2.28 14.27 -3.75
CA GLY A 7 2.68 13.02 -3.09
C GLY A 7 1.87 12.70 -1.83
N VAL A 8 1.49 13.70 -1.03
CA VAL A 8 0.63 13.47 0.15
C VAL A 8 -0.81 13.27 -0.28
N GLN A 9 -1.37 12.13 0.11
CA GLN A 9 -2.76 11.80 -0.12
C GLN A 9 -3.48 11.88 1.23
N VAL A 10 -4.50 12.71 1.37
CA VAL A 10 -5.37 12.73 2.57
C VAL A 10 -6.78 12.37 2.10
N PRO A 11 -7.25 11.12 2.31
CA PRO A 11 -8.58 10.69 1.88
C PRO A 11 -9.68 11.48 2.59
N GLY A 12 -10.76 11.81 1.88
CA GLY A 12 -11.97 12.39 2.48
C GLY A 12 -11.89 13.87 2.86
N GLU A 13 -10.71 14.49 2.84
CA GLU A 13 -10.57 15.92 3.14
C GLU A 13 -10.61 16.82 1.90
N PRO A 14 -11.21 18.02 1.99
CA PRO A 14 -11.03 19.07 0.99
C PRO A 14 -9.54 19.34 0.77
N ARG A 15 -9.18 19.84 -0.42
CA ARG A 15 -7.79 20.16 -0.77
C ARG A 15 -7.22 21.23 0.18
N ASN A 16 -6.60 20.82 1.27
CA ASN A 16 -5.91 21.68 2.22
C ASN A 16 -4.40 21.62 1.92
N GLU A 17 -3.91 22.58 1.14
CA GLU A 17 -2.51 22.60 0.70
C GLU A 17 -1.54 22.82 1.86
N ALA A 18 -1.90 23.65 2.84
CA ALA A 18 -1.08 23.89 4.03
C ALA A 18 -0.88 22.60 4.84
N ARG A 19 -1.96 21.86 5.11
CA ARG A 19 -1.88 20.58 5.83
C ARG A 19 -1.06 19.54 5.07
N ARG A 20 -1.14 19.51 3.73
CA ARG A 20 -0.35 18.59 2.90
C ARG A 20 1.15 18.91 2.96
N GLU A 21 1.50 20.19 2.95
CA GLU A 21 2.90 20.61 3.10
C GLU A 21 3.45 20.24 4.48
N GLU A 22 2.68 20.46 5.55
CA GLU A 22 3.04 20.05 6.91
C GLU A 22 3.28 18.54 7.02
N ILE A 23 2.34 17.72 6.52
CA ILE A 23 2.46 16.25 6.53
C ILE A 23 3.72 15.82 5.78
N ALA A 24 3.99 16.42 4.62
CA ALA A 24 5.13 16.05 3.82
C ALA A 24 6.47 16.40 4.45
N GLN A 25 6.58 17.58 5.05
CA GLN A 25 7.79 18.00 5.76
C GLN A 25 8.02 17.12 6.99
N ALA A 26 6.96 16.79 7.73
CA ALA A 26 7.02 15.83 8.82
C ALA A 26 7.43 14.43 8.34
N LEU A 27 6.87 13.95 7.24
CA LEU A 27 7.24 12.67 6.62
C LEU A 27 8.71 12.62 6.25
N LEU A 28 9.21 13.60 5.48
CA LEU A 28 10.60 13.66 5.04
C LEU A 28 11.56 13.69 6.23
N SER A 29 11.30 14.55 7.22
CA SER A 29 12.09 14.62 8.45
C SER A 29 12.08 13.32 9.24
N THR A 30 10.95 12.62 9.29
CA THR A 30 10.83 11.33 10.01
C THR A 30 11.60 10.23 9.29
N LEU A 31 11.49 10.16 7.95
CA LEU A 31 12.23 9.21 7.12
C LEU A 31 13.74 9.45 7.15
N GLU A 32 14.19 10.70 7.11
CA GLU A 32 15.61 11.08 7.23
C GLU A 32 16.22 10.62 8.57
N ARG A 33 15.43 10.65 9.65
CA ARG A 33 15.83 10.14 10.97
C ARG A 33 15.75 8.62 11.09
N GLY A 34 15.25 7.91 10.07
CA GLY A 34 15.05 6.46 10.10
C GLY A 34 13.92 6.02 11.04
N GLU A 35 13.04 6.94 11.43
CA GLU A 35 11.93 6.66 12.35
C GLU A 35 10.78 5.99 11.59
N ARG A 36 10.17 4.98 12.21
CA ARG A 36 9.01 4.24 11.64
C ARG A 36 7.67 4.62 12.26
N ARG A 37 7.70 5.45 13.30
CA ARG A 37 6.51 5.80 14.08
C ARG A 37 6.41 7.30 14.22
N HIS A 38 5.20 7.82 14.09
CA HIS A 38 4.88 9.22 14.26
C HIS A 38 3.55 9.37 15.01
N PRO A 39 3.42 10.33 15.93
CA PRO A 39 2.19 10.52 16.70
C PRO A 39 1.03 11.07 15.87
N ASP A 40 1.33 11.85 14.82
CA ASP A 40 0.31 12.33 13.87
C ASP A 40 -0.14 11.16 12.96
N PRO A 41 -1.45 10.80 12.94
CA PRO A 41 -1.95 9.66 12.19
C PRO A 41 -1.81 9.83 10.67
N ASP A 42 -1.90 11.05 10.13
CA ASP A 42 -1.75 11.26 8.69
C ASP A 42 -0.30 11.04 8.26
N VAL A 43 0.64 11.51 9.09
CA VAL A 43 2.08 11.27 8.88
C VAL A 43 2.40 9.79 9.03
N GLN A 44 1.85 9.11 10.04
CA GLN A 44 2.04 7.67 10.21
C GLN A 44 1.56 6.88 9.00
N ARG A 45 0.39 7.25 8.45
CA ARG A 45 -0.18 6.62 7.26
C ARG A 45 0.75 6.78 6.04
N GLU A 46 1.30 7.96 5.84
CA GLU A 46 2.23 8.22 4.74
C GLU A 46 3.58 7.50 4.92
N ILE A 47 4.07 7.35 6.15
CA ILE A 47 5.23 6.52 6.48
C ILE A 47 4.97 5.06 6.13
N ASP A 48 3.82 4.53 6.53
CA ASP A 48 3.44 3.14 6.22
C ASP A 48 3.31 2.93 4.70
N ARG A 49 2.72 3.90 3.98
CA ARG A 49 2.61 3.86 2.52
C ARG A 49 3.98 3.86 1.84
N ALA A 50 4.88 4.77 2.21
CA ALA A 50 6.23 4.84 1.64
C ALA A 50 6.99 3.51 1.82
N HIS A 51 6.91 2.91 3.00
CA HIS A 51 7.54 1.59 3.25
C HIS A 51 6.88 0.45 2.46
N ASN A 52 5.56 0.50 2.25
CA ASN A 52 4.87 -0.49 1.43
C ASN A 52 5.27 -0.35 -0.04
N GLU A 53 5.34 0.88 -0.57
CA GLU A 53 5.76 1.16 -1.94
C GLU A 53 7.20 0.71 -2.19
N VAL A 54 8.13 1.00 -1.27
CA VAL A 54 9.52 0.54 -1.37
C VAL A 54 9.60 -0.99 -1.38
N ARG A 55 8.88 -1.66 -0.46
CA ARG A 55 8.83 -3.13 -0.43
C ARG A 55 8.26 -3.71 -1.71
N TRP A 56 7.21 -3.09 -2.24
CA TRP A 56 6.60 -3.53 -3.49
C TRP A 56 7.54 -3.33 -4.68
N ALA A 57 8.21 -2.18 -4.78
CA ALA A 57 9.19 -1.90 -5.82
C ALA A 57 10.38 -2.88 -5.77
N GLN A 58 10.86 -3.22 -4.56
CA GLN A 58 11.90 -4.23 -4.38
C GLN A 58 11.42 -5.61 -4.82
N ALA A 59 10.22 -6.01 -4.42
CA ALA A 59 9.64 -7.28 -4.81
C ALA A 59 9.37 -7.37 -6.32
N GLN A 60 9.05 -6.25 -6.96
CA GLN A 60 8.88 -6.18 -8.40
C GLN A 60 10.16 -6.50 -9.18
N LEU A 61 11.33 -6.35 -8.56
CA LEU A 61 12.63 -6.63 -9.17
C LEU A 61 13.16 -8.05 -8.87
N ASP A 62 12.52 -8.79 -7.96
CA ASP A 62 12.97 -10.13 -7.56
C ASP A 62 12.28 -11.21 -8.42
N ASP A 63 13.06 -11.95 -9.20
CA ASP A 63 12.57 -12.99 -10.11
C ASP A 63 11.94 -14.19 -9.39
N LYS A 64 12.23 -14.38 -8.10
CA LYS A 64 11.62 -15.47 -7.31
C LYS A 64 10.18 -15.17 -6.92
N ILE A 65 9.79 -13.90 -6.95
CA ILE A 65 8.44 -13.46 -6.59
C ILE A 65 7.57 -13.57 -7.84
N VAL A 66 6.49 -14.34 -7.72
CA VAL A 66 5.57 -14.65 -8.82
C VAL A 66 4.24 -13.91 -8.68
N GLY A 67 3.91 -13.45 -7.46
CA GLY A 67 2.69 -12.71 -7.20
C GLY A 67 2.68 -12.00 -5.85
N PHE A 68 1.52 -11.43 -5.53
CA PHE A 68 1.27 -10.68 -4.30
C PHE A 68 -0.08 -11.06 -3.69
N PHE A 69 -0.08 -11.28 -2.38
CA PHE A 69 -1.28 -11.46 -1.58
C PHE A 69 -1.65 -10.16 -0.84
N PRO A 70 -2.84 -9.58 -1.08
CA PRO A 70 -3.29 -8.38 -0.38
C PRO A 70 -3.86 -8.70 0.99
N HIS A 71 -3.41 -7.96 1.99
CA HIS A 71 -3.98 -7.88 3.31
C HIS A 71 -4.76 -6.58 3.44
N PHE A 72 -6.08 -6.69 3.33
CA PHE A 72 -6.99 -5.57 3.47
C PHE A 72 -7.17 -5.16 4.96
N PRO A 73 -7.37 -3.87 5.25
CA PRO A 73 -7.79 -3.42 6.57
C PRO A 73 -9.12 -4.07 6.98
N LYS A 74 -9.34 -4.27 8.29
CA LYS A 74 -10.58 -4.86 8.81
C LYS A 74 -11.84 -4.13 8.33
N ALA A 75 -11.81 -2.80 8.32
CA ALA A 75 -12.92 -1.97 7.85
C ALA A 75 -13.25 -2.19 6.37
N ALA A 76 -12.27 -2.61 5.55
CA ALA A 76 -12.47 -2.89 4.14
C ALA A 76 -13.10 -4.26 3.90
N LEU A 77 -12.89 -5.24 4.79
CA LEU A 77 -13.43 -6.60 4.65
C LEU A 77 -14.97 -6.66 4.73
N GLU A 78 -15.61 -5.62 5.26
CA GLU A 78 -17.07 -5.51 5.31
C GLU A 78 -17.67 -5.06 3.96
N SER A 79 -16.83 -4.65 2.99
CA SER A 79 -17.27 -4.32 1.63
C SER A 79 -17.38 -5.59 0.76
N PRO A 80 -18.53 -5.80 0.09
CA PRO A 80 -18.70 -6.90 -0.87
C PRO A 80 -17.70 -6.87 -2.04
N GLU A 81 -17.21 -5.69 -2.43
CA GLU A 81 -16.21 -5.56 -3.49
C GLU A 81 -14.84 -6.10 -3.05
N VAL A 82 -14.47 -5.90 -1.78
CA VAL A 82 -13.22 -6.41 -1.20
C VAL A 82 -13.28 -7.91 -0.99
N GLU A 83 -14.43 -8.43 -0.55
CA GLU A 83 -14.68 -9.87 -0.45
C GLU A 83 -14.49 -10.54 -1.82
N THR A 84 -15.05 -9.95 -2.88
CA THR A 84 -14.90 -10.46 -4.25
C THR A 84 -13.44 -10.46 -4.72
N LEU A 85 -12.68 -9.40 -4.42
CA LEU A 85 -11.25 -9.32 -4.71
C LEU A 85 -10.45 -10.40 -3.97
N SER A 86 -10.76 -10.64 -2.70
CA SER A 86 -10.08 -11.62 -1.86
C SER A 86 -10.28 -13.07 -2.33
N HIS A 87 -11.36 -13.34 -3.06
CA HIS A 87 -11.67 -14.66 -3.61
C HIS A 87 -11.29 -14.80 -5.10
N SER A 88 -10.73 -13.76 -5.72
CA SER A 88 -10.32 -13.81 -7.12
C SER A 88 -9.20 -14.84 -7.34
N MET A 89 -9.37 -15.72 -8.33
CA MET A 89 -8.40 -16.79 -8.63
C MET A 89 -7.69 -16.53 -9.95
N HIS A 90 -6.40 -16.19 -9.88
CA HIS A 90 -5.57 -15.93 -11.07
C HIS A 90 -4.64 -17.10 -11.44
N GLY A 91 -4.88 -18.29 -10.86
CA GLY A 91 -4.07 -19.49 -11.06
C GLY A 91 -2.89 -19.64 -10.08
N TYR A 92 -2.82 -18.80 -9.04
CA TYR A 92 -1.75 -18.74 -8.04
C TYR A 92 -2.26 -18.98 -6.60
N GLY A 93 -3.45 -19.56 -6.47
CA GLY A 93 -4.24 -19.56 -5.23
C GLY A 93 -5.27 -18.42 -5.17
N ALA A 94 -6.23 -18.54 -4.27
CA ALA A 94 -7.27 -17.52 -4.08
C ALA A 94 -6.67 -16.24 -3.48
N GLY A 95 -7.01 -15.09 -4.07
CA GLY A 95 -6.56 -13.78 -3.62
C GLY A 95 -5.12 -13.42 -3.99
N VAL A 96 -4.40 -14.27 -4.74
CA VAL A 96 -3.05 -13.93 -5.23
C VAL A 96 -3.16 -13.26 -6.60
N PHE A 97 -2.54 -12.10 -6.72
CA PHE A 97 -2.45 -11.33 -7.95
C PHE A 97 -1.08 -11.54 -8.59
N ARG A 98 -1.01 -11.59 -9.91
CA ARG A 98 0.26 -11.78 -10.61
C ARG A 98 1.11 -10.54 -10.46
N LYS A 99 2.42 -10.73 -10.49
CA LYS A 99 3.38 -9.62 -10.49
C LYS A 99 3.17 -8.61 -11.64
N SER A 100 2.60 -9.05 -12.76
CA SER A 100 2.27 -8.20 -13.92
C SER A 100 0.95 -7.45 -13.82
N ASP A 101 0.11 -7.77 -12.83
CA ASP A 101 -1.25 -7.24 -12.76
C ASP A 101 -1.26 -5.82 -12.16
N VAL A 102 -2.11 -4.97 -12.71
CA VAL A 102 -2.39 -3.65 -12.14
C VAL A 102 -3.65 -3.75 -11.29
N ILE A 103 -3.50 -3.54 -9.99
CA ILE A 103 -4.61 -3.57 -9.03
C ILE A 103 -4.98 -2.12 -8.67
N VAL A 104 -6.23 -1.74 -8.93
CA VAL A 104 -6.77 -0.46 -8.50
C VAL A 104 -7.63 -0.67 -7.26
N LEU A 105 -7.16 -0.14 -6.13
CA LEU A 105 -7.85 -0.25 -4.86
C LEU A 105 -8.84 0.91 -4.66
N GLN A 106 -10.02 0.59 -4.12
CA GLN A 106 -10.98 1.59 -3.70
C GLN A 106 -10.47 2.34 -2.45
N PRO A 107 -10.94 3.58 -2.19
CA PRO A 107 -10.52 4.34 -1.02
C PRO A 107 -10.74 3.63 0.33
N ILE A 108 -11.75 2.76 0.42
CA ILE A 108 -12.00 1.95 1.63
C ILE A 108 -10.86 0.93 1.91
N CYS A 109 -10.11 0.54 0.88
CA CYS A 109 -8.95 -0.35 0.99
C CYS A 109 -7.67 0.38 1.41
N ASP A 110 -7.76 1.65 1.80
CA ASP A 110 -6.61 2.42 2.23
C ASP A 110 -5.84 1.74 3.39
N GLY A 111 -4.52 1.65 3.27
CA GLY A 111 -3.69 0.89 4.20
C GLY A 111 -3.56 -0.61 3.88
N THR A 112 -4.05 -1.06 2.72
CA THR A 112 -3.77 -2.42 2.21
C THR A 112 -2.27 -2.67 2.13
N ARG A 113 -1.86 -3.87 2.56
CA ARG A 113 -0.46 -4.33 2.49
C ARG A 113 -0.38 -5.50 1.54
N PHE A 114 0.73 -5.62 0.83
CA PHE A 114 0.96 -6.75 -0.08
C PHE A 114 2.10 -7.59 0.46
N THR A 115 1.85 -8.89 0.60
CA THR A 115 2.88 -9.87 0.93
C THR A 115 3.32 -10.53 -0.38
N PRO A 116 4.62 -10.46 -0.73
CA PRO A 116 5.12 -11.16 -1.91
C PRO A 116 4.96 -12.67 -1.73
N VAL A 117 4.63 -13.36 -2.82
CA VAL A 117 4.52 -14.81 -2.89
C VAL A 117 5.65 -15.34 -3.77
N LEU A 118 6.42 -16.29 -3.24
CA LEU A 118 7.53 -16.92 -3.93
C LEU A 118 7.06 -18.09 -4.81
N GLU A 119 7.86 -18.44 -5.82
CA GLU A 119 7.56 -19.57 -6.73
C GLU A 119 7.35 -20.90 -5.99
N ASP A 120 8.13 -21.16 -4.93
CA ASP A 120 8.06 -22.37 -4.10
C ASP A 120 6.86 -22.40 -3.14
N GLU A 121 6.20 -21.26 -2.94
CA GLU A 121 4.97 -21.16 -2.14
C GLU A 121 3.70 -21.48 -2.97
N ILE A 122 3.85 -21.70 -4.29
CA ILE A 122 2.75 -22.00 -5.23
C ILE A 122 2.87 -23.42 -5.79
N GLU A 123 3.37 -24.36 -4.99
CA GLU A 123 3.35 -25.78 -5.36
C GLU A 123 1.91 -26.35 -5.25
N CYS A 124 1.37 -26.71 -6.43
CA CYS A 124 0.22 -27.60 -6.62
C CYS A 124 0.67 -29.06 -6.73
#